data_AF-A0A950Z2T3-F1
#
_entry.id   AF-A0A950Z2T3-F1
#
_cell.length_a   1.000
_cell.length_b   1.000
_cell.length_c   1.000
_cell.angle_alpha   90.00
_cell.angle_beta   90.00
_cell.angle_gamma   90.00
#
_symmetry.space_group_name_H-M   'P 1'
#
loop_
_entity.id
_entity.type
_entity.pdbx_description
1 polymer ?
#
loop_
_entity_poly.entity_id
_entity_poly.type
_entity_poly.pdbx_seq_one_letter_code
_entity_poly.pdbx_strand_id
1 'polypeptide(L)'
;MTFLKIAGVRRNSAIALFALLNSGGVACFAAQYYAAPNGSSSGDGSVSRPWTLSHALSGSAPIKPGDTLWLWGGTYNGTFTSNLQGSASSPIVVRQMLNERATIDGGNSGGDGIFTVRGAYTWYWGFEIMSSDPVRVSSQVSSWPTDIPRGEGLDIDQSTPHPGLKFINLVIHDTRQGVSFW
;
A
#
# COMPACT_ATOMS: atom_id res chain seq x y z
N MET A 1 -71.13 53.07 23.89
CA MET A 1 -70.68 52.94 25.30
C MET A 1 -71.12 51.56 25.78
N THR A 2 -70.26 50.90 26.56
CA THR A 2 -70.32 49.50 27.05
C THR A 2 -69.56 48.47 26.20
N PHE A 3 -68.47 48.00 26.82
CA PHE A 3 -67.54 46.95 26.39
C PHE A 3 -68.09 45.56 26.69
N LEU A 4 -67.70 44.56 25.88
CA LEU A 4 -67.36 43.23 26.40
C LEU A 4 -66.25 42.58 25.54
N LYS A 5 -65.13 42.23 26.19
CA LYS A 5 -63.97 41.51 25.62
C LYS A 5 -64.34 40.06 25.33
N ILE A 6 -63.98 39.56 24.14
CA ILE A 6 -64.02 38.12 23.80
C ILE A 6 -62.63 37.52 24.01
N ALA A 7 -62.57 36.45 24.79
CA ALA A 7 -61.37 35.69 25.14
C ALA A 7 -60.79 34.92 23.93
N GLY A 8 -59.47 34.77 23.93
CA GLY A 8 -58.66 34.27 22.81
C GLY A 8 -58.92 32.82 22.41
N VAL A 9 -59.01 32.62 21.10
CA VAL A 9 -58.94 31.33 20.41
C VAL A 9 -57.50 30.83 20.47
N ARG A 10 -57.22 29.69 21.11
CA ARG A 10 -55.98 28.93 20.87
C ARG A 10 -56.30 27.71 20.03
N ARG A 11 -55.98 27.79 18.75
CA ARG A 11 -56.05 26.70 17.78
C ARG A 11 -54.80 26.71 16.90
N ASN A 12 -54.21 25.52 16.78
CA ASN A 12 -53.55 24.97 15.61
C ASN A 12 -52.01 25.00 15.50
N SER A 13 -51.53 23.77 15.26
CA SER A 13 -50.41 23.38 14.39
C SER A 13 -49.03 23.27 15.04
N ALA A 14 -48.64 22.02 15.31
CA ALA A 14 -47.27 21.60 15.46
C ALA A 14 -46.45 22.02 14.23
N ILE A 15 -45.40 22.82 14.44
CA ILE A 15 -44.39 23.12 13.44
C ILE A 15 -43.43 21.93 13.44
N ALA A 16 -43.57 21.04 12.46
CA ALA A 16 -42.56 20.03 12.18
C ALA A 16 -41.35 20.73 11.53
N LEU A 17 -40.30 20.94 12.30
CA LEU A 17 -39.02 21.42 11.80
C LEU A 17 -38.30 20.25 11.11
N PHE A 18 -38.51 20.10 9.80
CA PHE A 18 -37.73 19.17 8.99
C PHE A 18 -36.32 19.75 8.80
N ALA A 19 -35.39 19.35 9.66
CA ALA A 19 -33.96 19.57 9.42
C ALA A 19 -33.53 18.68 8.25
N LEU A 20 -33.41 19.25 7.06
CA LEU A 20 -32.70 18.63 5.95
C LEU A 20 -31.22 18.52 6.34
N LEU A 21 -30.83 17.36 6.87
CA LEU A 21 -29.43 16.96 6.92
C LEU A 21 -28.96 16.84 5.46
N ASN A 22 -28.33 17.90 4.95
CA ASN A 22 -27.44 17.80 3.81
C ASN A 22 -26.23 16.96 4.25
N SER A 23 -26.40 15.64 4.29
CA SER A 23 -25.28 14.71 4.19
C SER A 23 -24.79 14.77 2.75
N GLY A 24 -24.17 15.91 2.40
CA GLY A 24 -23.34 16.01 1.23
C GLY A 24 -22.22 15.02 1.43
N GLY A 25 -22.38 13.82 0.87
CA GLY A 25 -21.33 12.84 0.80
C GLY A 25 -20.19 13.51 0.05
N VAL A 26 -19.19 13.98 0.80
CA VAL A 26 -17.89 14.29 0.22
C VAL A 26 -17.44 12.97 -0.41
N ALA A 27 -17.41 12.93 -1.74
CA ALA A 27 -16.73 11.87 -2.45
C ALA A 27 -15.27 11.92 -1.98
N CYS A 28 -14.94 11.07 -1.02
CA CYS A 28 -13.57 10.89 -0.59
C CYS A 28 -12.89 10.13 -1.71
N PHE A 29 -12.23 10.84 -2.62
CA PHE A 29 -11.37 10.20 -3.59
C PHE A 29 -10.29 9.42 -2.82
N ALA A 30 -9.96 8.23 -3.33
CA ALA A 30 -8.81 7.47 -2.86
C ALA A 30 -7.57 8.37 -2.85
N ALA A 31 -6.86 8.41 -1.72
CA ALA A 31 -5.67 9.23 -1.60
C ALA A 31 -4.53 8.62 -2.42
N GLN A 32 -3.70 9.49 -2.99
CA GLN A 32 -2.53 9.11 -3.77
C GLN A 32 -1.28 9.51 -2.99
N TYR A 33 -0.42 8.54 -2.74
CA TYR A 33 0.87 8.73 -2.09
C TYR A 33 2.01 8.32 -3.03
N TYR A 34 3.22 8.78 -2.74
CA TYR A 34 4.39 8.58 -3.57
C TYR A 34 5.57 8.11 -2.73
N ALA A 35 6.29 7.11 -3.25
CA ALA A 35 7.58 6.69 -2.73
C ALA A 35 8.63 6.78 -3.83
N ALA A 36 9.84 7.21 -3.48
CA ALA A 36 10.94 7.36 -4.43
C ALA A 36 12.24 6.79 -3.85
N PRO A 37 13.21 6.38 -4.69
CA PRO A 37 14.52 5.92 -4.23
C PRO A 37 15.24 6.92 -3.31
N ASN A 38 15.04 8.22 -3.58
CA ASN A 38 15.58 9.35 -2.81
C ASN A 38 14.53 10.04 -1.92
N GLY A 39 13.42 9.35 -1.61
CA GLY A 39 12.39 9.88 -0.71
C GLY A 39 12.88 10.01 0.74
N SER A 40 12.06 10.63 1.58
CA SER A 40 12.35 10.79 3.01
C SER A 40 11.20 10.25 3.87
N SER A 41 11.52 9.53 4.95
CA SER A 41 10.50 9.11 5.93
C SER A 41 9.82 10.29 6.64
N SER A 42 10.42 11.48 6.62
CA SER A 42 9.83 12.73 7.11
C SER A 42 9.05 13.51 6.02
N GLY A 43 8.90 12.92 4.84
CA GLY A 43 8.01 13.44 3.79
C GLY A 43 6.55 13.39 4.21
N ASP A 44 5.68 13.96 3.39
CA ASP A 44 4.22 13.87 3.57
C ASP A 44 3.58 12.88 2.57
N GLY A 45 4.41 12.18 1.79
CA GLY A 45 3.96 11.21 0.80
C GLY A 45 3.38 11.87 -0.45
N SER A 46 3.47 13.19 -0.59
CA SER A 46 3.09 13.90 -1.82
C SER A 46 4.13 13.73 -2.93
N VAL A 47 3.79 14.14 -4.14
CA VAL A 47 4.70 14.17 -5.30
C VAL A 47 5.97 14.97 -5.00
N SER A 48 5.88 16.08 -4.27
CA SER A 48 7.02 16.96 -4.00
C SER A 48 7.87 16.51 -2.81
N ARG A 49 7.30 15.70 -1.91
CA ARG A 49 7.97 15.17 -0.72
C ARG A 49 7.64 13.69 -0.52
N PRO A 50 8.08 12.83 -1.47
CA PRO A 50 7.78 11.41 -1.44
C PRO A 50 8.45 10.73 -0.24
N TRP A 51 7.87 9.61 0.18
CA TRP A 51 8.43 8.78 1.23
C TRP A 51 9.55 7.87 0.73
N THR A 52 10.37 7.36 1.67
CA THR A 52 11.11 6.13 1.40
C THR A 52 10.13 4.98 1.21
N LEU A 53 10.50 3.98 0.40
CA LEU A 53 9.66 2.79 0.21
C LEU A 53 9.42 2.05 1.53
N SER A 54 10.45 1.95 2.39
CA SER A 54 10.33 1.32 3.72
C SER A 54 9.28 2.00 4.62
N HIS A 55 9.23 3.34 4.64
CA HIS A 55 8.23 4.06 5.44
C HIS A 55 6.83 3.87 4.87
N ALA A 56 6.68 4.00 3.55
CA ALA A 56 5.39 3.85 2.88
C ALA A 56 4.79 2.45 3.08
N LEU A 57 5.60 1.40 3.08
CA LEU A 57 5.18 0.01 3.26
C LEU A 57 5.00 -0.44 4.71
N SER A 58 5.44 0.38 5.67
CA SER A 58 5.54 0.00 7.09
C SER A 58 4.21 -0.36 7.76
N GLY A 59 3.09 0.10 7.21
CA GLY A 59 1.77 0.07 7.86
C GLY A 59 1.53 1.21 8.87
N SER A 60 2.56 2.03 9.15
CA SER A 60 2.44 3.22 10.01
C SER A 60 2.19 4.51 9.22
N ALA A 61 2.51 4.51 7.92
CA ALA A 61 2.15 5.60 7.02
C ALA A 61 0.61 5.71 6.90
N PRO A 62 0.05 6.91 6.69
CA PRO A 62 -1.41 7.15 6.65
C PRO A 62 -2.11 6.63 5.37
N ILE A 63 -1.60 5.53 4.78
CA ILE A 63 -2.21 4.83 3.65
C ILE A 63 -3.37 3.97 4.17
N LYS A 64 -4.54 4.12 3.57
CA LYS A 64 -5.79 3.47 3.99
C LYS A 64 -6.35 2.57 2.88
N PRO A 65 -7.26 1.63 3.20
CA PRO A 65 -7.99 0.86 2.20
C PRO A 65 -8.58 1.74 1.08
N GLY A 66 -8.25 1.41 -0.17
CA GLY A 66 -8.67 2.14 -1.36
C GLY A 66 -7.61 3.09 -1.93
N ASP A 67 -6.59 3.47 -1.16
CA ASP A 67 -5.54 4.39 -1.59
C ASP A 67 -4.56 3.75 -2.58
N THR A 68 -3.83 4.60 -3.33
CA THR A 68 -2.72 4.15 -4.19
C THR A 68 -1.39 4.71 -3.70
N LEU A 69 -0.39 3.83 -3.60
CA LEU A 69 1.02 4.18 -3.47
C LEU A 69 1.70 4.07 -4.83
N TRP A 70 2.12 5.21 -5.38
CA TRP A 70 2.88 5.30 -6.62
C TRP A 70 4.37 5.20 -6.36
N LEU A 71 5.07 4.36 -7.11
CA LEU A 71 6.52 4.21 -7.07
C LEU A 71 7.15 4.98 -8.22
N TRP A 72 8.01 5.95 -7.90
CA TRP A 72 8.84 6.61 -8.89
C TRP A 72 9.86 5.63 -9.49
N GLY A 73 10.26 5.92 -10.72
CA GLY A 73 11.30 5.18 -11.40
C GLY A 73 12.65 5.26 -10.68
N GLY A 74 13.44 4.21 -10.87
CA GLY A 74 14.76 4.06 -10.28
C GLY A 74 14.87 2.87 -9.34
N THR A 75 16.04 2.73 -8.72
CA THR A 75 16.42 1.55 -7.95
C THR A 75 16.28 1.78 -6.45
N TYR A 76 15.45 0.96 -5.81
CA TYR A 76 15.29 0.85 -4.37
C TYR A 76 16.20 -0.27 -3.88
N ASN A 77 17.36 0.08 -3.31
CA ASN A 77 18.34 -0.91 -2.85
C ASN A 77 17.97 -1.47 -1.47
N GLY A 78 18.07 -2.78 -1.32
CA GLY A 78 17.88 -3.50 -0.08
C GLY A 78 16.62 -4.37 -0.06
N THR A 79 16.29 -4.87 1.12
CA THR A 79 15.09 -5.69 1.36
C THR A 79 13.95 -4.82 1.90
N PHE A 80 12.72 -5.17 1.56
CA PHE A 80 11.54 -4.41 1.96
C PHE A 80 10.42 -5.34 2.46
N THR A 81 9.70 -4.87 3.46
CA THR A 81 8.53 -5.58 4.00
C THR A 81 7.29 -4.71 3.86
N SER A 82 6.24 -5.26 3.24
CA SER A 82 4.93 -4.63 3.17
C SER A 82 3.98 -5.16 4.24
N ASN A 83 3.57 -4.26 5.13
CA ASN A 83 2.54 -4.50 6.15
C ASN A 83 1.21 -3.81 5.79
N LEU A 84 1.02 -3.41 4.53
CA LEU A 84 -0.17 -2.67 4.09
C LEU A 84 -1.44 -3.52 4.19
N GLN A 85 -2.49 -2.94 4.75
CA GLN A 85 -3.77 -3.61 4.97
C GLN A 85 -4.91 -2.89 4.24
N GLY A 86 -5.29 -3.44 3.09
CA GLY A 86 -6.50 -3.04 2.38
C GLY A 86 -7.75 -3.75 2.92
N SER A 87 -8.86 -3.63 2.18
CA SER A 87 -10.07 -4.42 2.43
C SER A 87 -10.58 -5.08 1.15
N ALA A 88 -11.46 -6.06 1.29
CA ALA A 88 -12.08 -6.74 0.15
C ALA A 88 -12.82 -5.78 -0.80
N SER A 89 -13.44 -4.73 -0.27
CA SER A 89 -14.14 -3.71 -1.06
C SER A 89 -13.22 -2.61 -1.58
N SER A 90 -12.07 -2.40 -0.93
CA SER A 90 -11.19 -1.26 -1.14
C SER A 90 -9.73 -1.70 -0.98
N PRO A 91 -9.17 -2.42 -1.97
CA PRO A 91 -7.78 -2.84 -1.90
C PRO A 91 -6.84 -1.63 -1.97
N ILE A 92 -5.67 -1.73 -1.35
CA ILE A 92 -4.58 -0.76 -1.55
C ILE A 92 -3.84 -1.15 -2.84
N VAL A 93 -3.47 -0.18 -3.65
CA VAL A 93 -2.68 -0.43 -4.88
C VAL A 93 -1.28 0.13 -4.71
N VAL A 94 -0.25 -0.71 -4.86
CA VAL A 94 1.15 -0.31 -4.94
C VAL A 94 1.60 -0.46 -6.39
N ARG A 95 1.90 0.64 -7.07
CA ARG A 95 2.09 0.62 -8.52
C ARG A 95 3.20 1.56 -8.98
N GLN A 96 4.01 1.13 -9.94
CA GLN A 96 4.97 2.03 -10.57
C GLN A 96 4.30 3.15 -11.37
N MET A 97 4.98 4.29 -11.46
CA MET A 97 4.60 5.40 -12.34
C MET A 97 4.53 4.95 -13.81
N LEU A 98 3.61 5.57 -14.56
CA LEU A 98 3.41 5.25 -15.97
C LEU A 98 4.68 5.59 -16.78
N ASN A 99 5.11 4.68 -17.64
CA ASN A 99 6.31 4.80 -18.48
C ASN A 99 7.64 4.92 -17.71
N GLU A 100 7.63 4.63 -16.41
CA GLU A 100 8.83 4.54 -15.59
C GLU A 100 9.09 3.08 -15.20
N ARG A 101 10.26 2.80 -14.63
CA ARG A 101 10.61 1.49 -14.08
C ARG A 101 11.07 1.63 -12.65
N ALA A 102 10.23 1.20 -11.71
CA ALA A 102 10.59 1.07 -10.31
C ALA A 102 11.21 -0.31 -10.10
N THR A 103 12.42 -0.36 -9.56
CA THR A 103 13.20 -1.59 -9.39
C THR A 103 13.55 -1.78 -7.93
N ILE A 104 13.08 -2.85 -7.30
CA ILE A 104 13.61 -3.29 -6.02
C ILE A 104 14.82 -4.18 -6.30
N ASP A 105 16.00 -3.76 -5.84
CA ASP A 105 17.24 -4.51 -5.98
C ASP A 105 17.74 -4.97 -4.61
N GLY A 106 17.62 -6.27 -4.34
CA GLY A 106 18.04 -6.86 -3.09
C GLY A 106 19.55 -6.99 -2.93
N GLY A 107 20.33 -6.93 -4.01
CA GLY A 107 21.78 -7.18 -3.98
C GLY A 107 22.12 -8.46 -3.20
N ASN A 108 23.10 -8.35 -2.30
CA ASN A 108 23.39 -9.36 -1.29
C ASN A 108 22.42 -9.18 -0.11
N SER A 109 21.34 -9.96 -0.08
CA SER A 109 20.36 -9.95 1.00
C SER A 109 20.64 -11.00 2.08
N GLY A 110 21.80 -11.66 2.05
CA GLY A 110 22.10 -12.78 2.95
C GLY A 110 21.17 -13.99 2.78
N GLY A 111 20.47 -14.07 1.64
CA GLY A 111 19.44 -15.07 1.40
C GLY A 111 18.04 -14.71 1.92
N ASP A 112 17.86 -13.53 2.53
CA ASP A 112 16.55 -13.06 2.99
C ASP A 112 15.66 -12.65 1.80
N GLY A 113 14.35 -12.65 2.00
CA GLY A 113 13.38 -12.15 1.02
C GLY A 113 13.65 -10.69 0.62
N ILE A 114 13.72 -10.45 -0.69
CA ILE A 114 13.95 -9.12 -1.28
C ILE A 114 12.70 -8.26 -1.08
N PHE A 115 11.52 -8.83 -1.34
CA PHE A 115 10.24 -8.20 -1.08
C PHE A 115 9.30 -9.13 -0.32
N THR A 116 9.19 -8.94 0.99
CA THR A 116 8.32 -9.73 1.86
C THR A 116 6.96 -9.05 2.05
N VAL A 117 5.87 -9.82 1.93
CA VAL A 117 4.49 -9.35 2.10
C VAL A 117 3.84 -10.02 3.30
N ARG A 118 3.40 -9.18 4.26
CA ARG A 118 2.63 -9.56 5.46
C ARG A 118 1.21 -8.97 5.49
N GLY A 119 0.90 -8.13 4.51
CA GLY A 119 -0.39 -7.47 4.38
C GLY A 119 -1.50 -8.34 3.79
N ALA A 120 -2.64 -7.73 3.53
CA ALA A 120 -3.82 -8.32 2.91
C ALA A 120 -4.48 -7.28 2.01
N TYR A 121 -5.24 -7.74 1.03
CA TYR A 121 -5.97 -6.91 0.06
C TYR A 121 -5.11 -5.78 -0.53
N THR A 122 -3.83 -6.06 -0.78
CA THR A 122 -2.91 -5.13 -1.41
C THR A 122 -2.50 -5.69 -2.78
N TRP A 123 -2.58 -4.84 -3.80
CA TRP A 123 -2.27 -5.20 -5.18
C TRP A 123 -0.95 -4.55 -5.58
N TYR A 124 0.04 -5.36 -5.88
CA TYR A 124 1.37 -4.94 -6.33
C TYR A 124 1.43 -5.01 -7.85
N TRP A 125 1.71 -3.88 -8.50
CA TRP A 125 1.53 -3.75 -9.95
C TRP A 125 2.73 -3.14 -10.66
N GLY A 126 3.31 -3.93 -11.57
CA GLY A 126 4.09 -3.43 -12.70
C GLY A 126 5.56 -3.16 -12.43
N PHE A 127 6.00 -3.16 -11.17
CA PHE A 127 7.39 -2.91 -10.81
C PHE A 127 8.24 -4.19 -10.88
N GLU A 128 9.55 -4.00 -10.82
CA GLU A 128 10.55 -5.06 -10.89
C GLU A 128 11.07 -5.43 -9.49
N ILE A 129 11.37 -6.71 -9.30
CA ILE A 129 12.10 -7.24 -8.16
C ILE A 129 13.27 -8.08 -8.67
N MET A 130 14.49 -7.77 -8.25
CA MET A 130 15.69 -8.46 -8.71
C MET A 130 16.81 -8.44 -7.67
N SER A 131 17.89 -9.19 -7.91
CA SER A 131 19.15 -9.08 -7.17
C SER A 131 20.34 -8.89 -8.11
N SER A 132 21.08 -7.79 -7.89
CA SER A 132 22.27 -7.44 -8.68
C SER A 132 23.53 -8.15 -8.23
N ASP A 133 23.43 -8.95 -7.16
CA ASP A 133 24.55 -9.74 -6.70
C ASP A 133 25.04 -10.66 -7.83
N PRO A 134 26.36 -10.78 -8.05
CA PRO A 134 26.91 -11.57 -9.16
C PRO A 134 27.05 -13.07 -8.82
N VAL A 135 26.96 -13.48 -7.56
CA VAL A 135 27.23 -14.85 -7.10
C VAL A 135 26.03 -15.77 -7.39
N ARG A 136 26.14 -16.55 -8.46
CA ARG A 136 25.05 -17.40 -9.02
C ARG A 136 25.31 -18.90 -8.93
N VAL A 137 26.50 -19.30 -8.50
CA VAL A 137 26.96 -20.68 -8.52
C VAL A 137 27.39 -21.07 -7.11
N SER A 138 26.90 -22.20 -6.65
CA SER A 138 27.30 -22.79 -5.37
C SER A 138 28.38 -23.85 -5.57
N SER A 139 29.28 -23.95 -4.59
CA SER A 139 30.22 -25.06 -4.46
C SER A 139 29.65 -26.22 -3.63
N GLN A 140 28.50 -26.02 -2.99
CA GLN A 140 27.87 -26.98 -2.08
C GLN A 140 27.02 -27.99 -2.85
N VAL A 141 27.09 -29.27 -2.44
CA VAL A 141 26.20 -30.33 -2.94
C VAL A 141 24.89 -30.29 -2.13
N SER A 142 24.08 -29.26 -2.37
CA SER A 142 22.82 -29.00 -1.67
C SER A 142 21.79 -28.38 -2.61
N SER A 143 20.51 -28.68 -2.41
CA SER A 143 19.40 -27.95 -3.05
C SER A 143 19.09 -26.61 -2.37
N TRP A 144 19.73 -26.33 -1.23
CA TRP A 144 19.65 -25.08 -0.49
C TRP A 144 21.05 -24.58 -0.11
N PRO A 145 21.81 -24.03 -1.08
CA PRO A 145 23.17 -23.59 -0.84
C PRO A 145 23.22 -22.30 0.00
N THR A 146 24.12 -22.24 0.97
CA THR A 146 24.30 -21.06 1.85
C THR A 146 25.33 -20.05 1.34
N ASP A 147 26.07 -20.40 0.28
CA ASP A 147 27.08 -19.56 -0.38
C ASP A 147 26.50 -18.74 -1.54
N ILE A 148 25.18 -18.79 -1.77
CA ILE A 148 24.45 -17.92 -2.69
C ILE A 148 23.70 -16.85 -1.88
N PRO A 149 24.20 -15.61 -1.85
CA PRO A 149 23.71 -14.57 -0.94
C PRO A 149 22.47 -13.81 -1.42
N ARG A 150 22.07 -13.98 -2.68
CA ARG A 150 20.85 -13.37 -3.22
C ARG A 150 19.61 -13.97 -2.56
N GLY A 151 18.58 -13.14 -2.41
CA GLY A 151 17.34 -13.48 -1.73
C GLY A 151 16.27 -14.14 -2.59
N GLU A 152 15.20 -14.54 -1.92
CA GLU A 152 13.90 -14.81 -2.55
C GLU A 152 13.32 -13.54 -3.16
N GLY A 153 12.74 -13.59 -4.36
CA GLY A 153 12.23 -12.39 -5.02
C GLY A 153 11.02 -11.81 -4.31
N LEU A 154 9.87 -12.44 -4.52
CA LEU A 154 8.65 -12.13 -3.81
C LEU A 154 8.39 -13.21 -2.76
N ASP A 155 8.33 -12.82 -1.51
CA ASP A 155 8.10 -13.71 -0.37
C ASP A 155 6.78 -13.36 0.33
N ILE A 156 5.86 -14.32 0.44
CA ILE A 156 4.60 -14.16 1.16
C ILE A 156 4.72 -14.92 2.46
N ASP A 157 4.84 -14.18 3.56
CA ASP A 157 4.86 -14.71 4.92
C ASP A 157 3.62 -15.60 5.15
N GLN A 158 3.75 -16.81 5.68
CA GLN A 158 2.64 -17.74 5.94
C GLN A 158 2.36 -17.88 7.44
N SER A 159 2.99 -17.07 8.30
CA SER A 159 2.69 -17.07 9.73
C SER A 159 1.23 -16.67 10.03
N THR A 160 0.57 -15.99 9.09
CA THR A 160 -0.85 -15.65 9.14
C THR A 160 -1.51 -15.70 7.74
N PRO A 161 -2.85 -15.72 7.63
CA PRO A 161 -3.51 -15.63 6.33
C PRO A 161 -3.46 -14.23 5.70
N HIS A 162 -3.17 -14.16 4.39
CA HIS A 162 -3.07 -12.92 3.62
C HIS A 162 -4.10 -12.86 2.46
N PRO A 163 -5.41 -12.70 2.74
CA PRO A 163 -6.43 -12.75 1.72
C PRO A 163 -6.34 -11.57 0.74
N GLY A 164 -6.72 -11.81 -0.52
CA GLY A 164 -6.94 -10.75 -1.52
C GLY A 164 -5.68 -10.06 -2.04
N LEU A 165 -4.48 -10.60 -1.76
CA LEU A 165 -3.25 -10.17 -2.42
C LEU A 165 -3.33 -10.39 -3.93
N LYS A 166 -2.78 -9.44 -4.70
CA LYS A 166 -2.56 -9.61 -6.13
C LYS A 166 -1.18 -9.12 -6.52
N PHE A 167 -0.55 -9.85 -7.43
CA PHE A 167 0.75 -9.54 -8.01
C PHE A 167 0.56 -9.47 -9.52
N ILE A 168 0.59 -8.27 -10.08
CA ILE A 168 0.09 -7.97 -11.42
C ILE A 168 1.24 -7.41 -12.25
N ASN A 169 1.61 -8.11 -13.31
CA ASN A 169 2.66 -7.69 -14.23
C ASN A 169 3.98 -7.32 -13.54
N LEU A 170 4.30 -8.00 -12.42
CA LEU A 170 5.63 -7.86 -11.82
C LEU A 170 6.66 -8.53 -12.72
N VAL A 171 7.86 -7.95 -12.75
CA VAL A 171 9.03 -8.55 -13.41
C VAL A 171 9.96 -9.04 -12.32
N ILE A 172 10.11 -10.36 -12.18
CA ILE A 172 10.93 -10.98 -11.13
C ILE A 172 12.01 -11.83 -11.79
N HIS A 173 13.28 -11.50 -11.56
CA HIS A 173 14.41 -12.26 -12.10
C HIS A 173 15.67 -12.09 -11.26
N ASP A 174 16.67 -12.93 -11.52
CA ASP A 174 17.98 -12.88 -10.88
C ASP A 174 17.97 -13.09 -9.35
N THR A 175 16.87 -13.61 -8.82
CA THR A 175 16.70 -13.98 -7.41
C THR A 175 17.08 -15.44 -7.19
N ARG A 176 17.20 -15.89 -5.94
CA ARG A 176 17.49 -17.29 -5.62
C ARG A 176 16.31 -18.20 -5.99
N GLN A 177 15.11 -17.77 -5.61
CA GLN A 177 13.84 -18.28 -6.12
C GLN A 177 12.89 -17.11 -6.39
N GLY A 178 11.99 -17.29 -7.35
CA GLY A 178 11.17 -16.20 -7.89
C GLY A 178 10.05 -15.77 -6.95
N VAL A 179 9.19 -16.71 -6.58
CA VAL A 179 8.04 -16.49 -5.68
C VAL A 179 8.03 -17.57 -4.61
N SER A 180 7.83 -17.14 -3.36
CA SER A 180 7.99 -17.93 -2.15
C SER A 180 6.79 -17.77 -1.22
N PHE A 181 6.44 -18.85 -0.53
CA PHE A 181 5.36 -18.91 0.46
C PHE A 181 5.90 -19.71 1.65
N TRP A 182 6.37 -19.01 2.69
CA TRP A 182 7.07 -19.62 3.83
C TRP A 182 6.45 -19.26 5.17
#